data_AF-A0A804KAA6-F1
#
_entry.id   AF-A0A804KAA6-F1
#
_cell.length_a   1.000
_cell.length_b   1.000
_cell.length_c   1.000
_cell.angle_alpha   90.00
_cell.angle_beta   90.00
_cell.angle_gamma   90.00
#
_symmetry.space_group_name_H-M   'P 1'
#
loop_
_entity.id
_entity.type
_entity.pdbx_description
1 polymer ?
#
loop_
_entity_poly.entity_id
_entity_poly.type
_entity_poly.pdbx_seq_one_letter_code
_entity_poly.pdbx_strand_id
1 'polypeptide(L)'
;MALNKLFPSPSRGFSQMSVANEHGRLRRKHLVCMDIGSNNNLSMRGCSDRHDGVSRRADEDIQKAHVVGPHRHLVNGSKMVFSEDMGLSLVNGDGSCKHGKPLEFPGHLKSEKLAVAVDVDEVLGSFLLALNKFIADCYSSNHSVSEYYVYEFYKIWKCSQAEANIRVHEFFKSSYFKTGIYPIPGARHALDKLSTFCNLSVVTSRQNVIKDHTLEWIEKHYPGLFQEIHFGNHFALDGVSRPKSEICRSLGAHVLIDDNPKYALECAEVGIRVLLFDYHNSYPWCKAGSATSHPMVTKVHNWQEVEQQLFSWIPT
;
A
#
# COMPACT_ATOMS: atom_id res chain seq x y z
N MET A 1 61.34 0.77 -14.87
CA MET A 1 62.66 1.39 -15.12
C MET A 1 63.41 0.42 -16.02
N ALA A 2 63.86 0.69 -17.24
CA ALA A 2 64.01 1.92 -17.99
C ALA A 2 64.04 1.61 -19.52
N LEU A 3 63.49 2.54 -20.31
CA LEU A 3 63.97 3.05 -21.62
C LEU A 3 64.11 2.06 -22.80
N ASN A 4 63.19 2.11 -23.77
CA ASN A 4 63.22 2.95 -24.99
C ASN A 4 64.34 2.58 -25.99
N LYS A 5 63.97 2.26 -27.25
CA LYS A 5 64.17 3.17 -28.41
C LYS A 5 63.78 2.52 -29.77
N LEU A 6 62.94 3.27 -30.49
CA LEU A 6 62.99 3.63 -31.92
C LEU A 6 62.76 2.59 -33.04
N PHE A 7 61.70 2.90 -33.81
CA PHE A 7 61.41 2.50 -35.19
C PHE A 7 62.50 2.92 -36.19
N PRO A 8 62.47 2.33 -37.41
CA PRO A 8 62.04 3.13 -38.56
C PRO A 8 61.14 2.38 -39.58
N SER A 9 60.22 3.12 -40.19
CA SER A 9 59.51 2.83 -41.45
C SER A 9 60.40 3.23 -42.66
N PRO A 10 60.17 2.75 -43.91
CA PRO A 10 59.19 3.43 -44.79
C PRO A 10 58.52 2.61 -45.94
N SER A 11 57.34 3.10 -46.32
CA SER A 11 56.80 3.28 -47.69
C SER A 11 56.53 2.11 -48.66
N ARG A 12 55.26 2.03 -49.09
CA ARG A 12 54.67 1.86 -50.46
C ARG A 12 53.23 1.36 -50.26
N GLY A 13 52.14 1.85 -50.85
CA GLY A 13 51.90 2.73 -51.98
C GLY A 13 50.67 2.18 -52.74
N PHE A 14 49.69 3.05 -53.01
CA PHE A 14 48.58 2.97 -54.00
C PHE A 14 47.22 2.29 -53.70
N SER A 15 46.22 3.19 -53.61
CA SER A 15 44.92 3.27 -54.32
C SER A 15 44.00 2.05 -54.46
N GLN A 16 42.73 2.20 -54.00
CA GLN A 16 41.64 2.71 -54.85
C GLN A 16 40.36 2.99 -54.03
N MET A 17 39.65 4.06 -54.38
CA MET A 17 38.32 4.40 -53.89
C MET A 17 37.24 3.49 -54.49
N SER A 18 36.21 3.19 -53.71
CA SER A 18 34.84 3.10 -54.24
C SER A 18 33.84 3.57 -53.17
N VAL A 19 32.91 4.41 -53.62
CA VAL A 19 31.86 5.08 -52.86
C VAL A 19 30.57 4.30 -53.05
N ALA A 20 29.91 3.93 -51.95
CA ALA A 20 28.45 3.84 -51.80
C ALA A 20 28.12 3.13 -50.47
N ASN A 21 27.42 3.78 -49.54
CA ASN A 21 26.05 3.36 -49.23
C ASN A 21 25.35 4.28 -48.21
N GLU A 22 24.20 4.76 -48.68
CA GLU A 22 22.88 4.86 -48.04
C GLU A 22 22.65 5.54 -46.68
N HIS A 23 21.75 6.52 -46.79
CA HIS A 23 21.05 7.24 -45.73
C HIS A 23 20.21 6.32 -44.83
N GLY A 24 20.59 6.25 -43.55
CA GLY A 24 19.76 5.74 -42.46
C GLY A 24 18.83 6.81 -41.89
N ARG A 25 17.54 6.61 -42.11
CA ARG A 25 16.39 7.46 -41.78
C ARG A 25 16.16 7.56 -40.25
N LEU A 26 16.40 8.73 -39.65
CA LEU A 26 16.02 9.02 -38.26
C LEU A 26 14.49 9.24 -38.16
N ARG A 27 13.73 8.24 -37.70
CA ARG A 27 12.34 8.44 -37.28
C ARG A 27 12.30 8.97 -35.84
N ARG A 28 12.22 10.29 -35.68
CA ARG A 28 11.71 10.92 -34.44
C ARG A 28 10.24 10.51 -34.29
N LYS A 29 9.94 9.68 -33.30
CA LYS A 29 8.57 9.48 -32.82
C LYS A 29 8.24 10.67 -31.92
N HIS A 30 7.42 11.59 -32.42
CA HIS A 30 6.69 12.53 -31.57
C HIS A 30 5.70 11.72 -30.74
N LEU A 31 5.94 11.61 -29.44
CA LEU A 31 4.90 11.22 -28.50
C LEU A 31 4.24 12.51 -28.03
N VAL A 32 3.01 12.71 -28.47
CA VAL A 32 2.16 13.84 -28.09
C VAL A 32 1.59 13.52 -26.71
N CYS A 33 2.01 14.27 -25.69
CA CYS A 33 1.28 14.34 -24.43
C CYS A 33 -0.03 15.09 -24.74
N MET A 34 -1.18 14.44 -24.60
CA MET A 34 -2.47 15.09 -24.79
C MET A 34 -2.80 15.91 -23.54
N ASP A 35 -2.62 17.23 -23.64
CA ASP A 35 -3.17 18.19 -22.68
C ASP A 35 -4.63 18.51 -23.02
N ILE A 36 -5.51 18.37 -22.04
CA ILE A 36 -6.87 18.91 -22.09
C ILE A 36 -6.78 20.37 -21.66
N GLY A 37 -7.03 21.27 -22.62
CA GLY A 37 -7.03 22.71 -22.39
C GLY A 37 -8.19 23.18 -21.51
N SER A 38 -7.90 24.20 -20.70
CA SER A 38 -8.88 25.21 -20.32
C SER A 38 -8.21 26.57 -20.30
N ASN A 39 -8.59 27.39 -21.29
CA ASN A 39 -8.41 28.83 -21.24
C ASN A 39 -9.33 29.39 -20.14
N ASN A 40 -8.78 30.23 -19.26
CA ASN A 40 -9.45 31.42 -18.78
C ASN A 40 -8.42 32.42 -18.26
N ASN A 41 -8.29 33.53 -18.99
CA ASN A 41 -7.76 34.78 -18.45
C ASN A 41 -8.73 35.29 -17.38
N LEU A 42 -8.23 35.80 -16.25
CA LEU A 42 -8.72 37.05 -15.62
C LEU A 42 -7.83 37.47 -14.43
N SER A 43 -7.20 38.63 -14.62
CA SER A 43 -7.00 39.78 -13.72
C SER A 43 -6.62 39.56 -12.24
N MET A 44 -5.43 40.08 -11.89
CA MET A 44 -5.05 40.45 -10.54
C MET A 44 -5.86 41.66 -10.03
N ARG A 45 -6.40 41.56 -8.82
CA ARG A 45 -6.61 42.70 -7.90
C ARG A 45 -6.63 42.21 -6.46
N GLY A 46 -5.82 42.82 -5.60
CA GLY A 46 -5.77 42.54 -4.17
C GLY A 46 -6.83 43.29 -3.36
N CYS A 47 -7.00 42.88 -2.10
CA CYS A 47 -7.03 43.71 -0.89
C CYS A 47 -7.43 42.87 0.34
N SER A 48 -6.82 43.23 1.47
CA SER A 48 -7.03 42.76 2.85
C SER A 48 -8.49 42.91 3.34
N ASP A 49 -8.97 42.05 4.25
CA ASP A 49 -9.10 42.39 5.69
C ASP A 49 -9.67 41.25 6.56
N ARG A 50 -9.52 41.42 7.88
CA ARG A 50 -9.79 40.50 9.01
C ARG A 50 -11.27 40.34 9.40
N HIS A 51 -11.67 39.19 9.96
CA HIS A 51 -12.17 38.97 11.34
C HIS A 51 -13.00 37.67 11.52
N ASP A 52 -12.72 36.98 12.64
CA ASP A 52 -13.53 36.19 13.58
C ASP A 52 -14.74 35.32 13.13
N GLY A 53 -14.74 34.06 13.59
CA GLY A 53 -15.92 33.19 13.53
C GLY A 53 -15.73 31.78 14.09
N VAL A 54 -16.32 31.54 15.27
CA VAL A 54 -16.29 30.32 16.10
C VAL A 54 -16.93 29.06 15.46
N SER A 55 -16.24 27.92 15.69
CA SER A 55 -16.69 26.52 15.90
C SER A 55 -17.80 25.90 15.02
N ARG A 56 -17.45 24.82 14.30
CA ARG A 56 -18.24 23.57 14.22
C ARG A 56 -17.33 22.35 14.08
N ARG A 57 -17.57 21.34 14.92
CA ARG A 57 -17.01 19.98 14.81
C ARG A 57 -17.55 19.35 13.52
N ALA A 58 -16.67 18.71 12.75
CA ALA A 58 -17.06 17.91 11.59
C ALA A 58 -16.94 16.42 11.96
N ASP A 59 -18.02 15.68 11.68
CA ASP A 59 -18.14 14.23 11.84
C ASP A 59 -17.12 13.48 10.97
N GLU A 60 -16.59 12.38 11.50
CA GLU A 60 -15.71 11.45 10.81
C GLU A 60 -16.52 10.47 9.92
N ASP A 61 -16.22 10.45 8.61
CA ASP A 61 -16.81 9.48 7.68
C ASP A 61 -16.13 8.11 7.81
N ILE A 62 -16.70 7.26 8.68
CA ILE A 62 -16.42 5.83 8.77
C ILE A 62 -17.34 5.09 7.79
N GLN A 63 -16.78 4.51 6.72
CA GLN A 63 -17.55 3.63 5.83
C GLN A 63 -17.32 2.17 6.20
N LYS A 64 -18.35 1.53 6.78
CA LYS A 64 -18.46 0.07 6.90
C LYS A 64 -19.06 -0.48 5.61
N ALA A 65 -18.33 -1.33 4.90
CA ALA A 65 -18.85 -2.01 3.71
C ALA A 65 -19.85 -3.11 4.14
N HIS A 66 -21.15 -2.87 3.96
CA HIS A 66 -22.18 -3.91 3.99
C HIS A 66 -22.55 -4.30 2.56
N VAL A 67 -22.19 -5.52 2.15
CA VAL A 67 -22.70 -6.12 0.92
C VAL A 67 -23.51 -7.37 1.29
N VAL A 68 -24.82 -7.29 1.02
CA VAL A 68 -25.75 -8.43 1.06
C VAL A 68 -25.56 -9.24 -0.22
N GLY A 69 -24.95 -10.41 -0.10
CA GLY A 69 -24.89 -11.41 -1.18
C GLY A 69 -26.05 -12.41 -1.10
N PRO A 70 -26.53 -12.95 -2.23
CA PRO A 70 -27.71 -13.79 -2.28
C PRO A 70 -27.46 -15.21 -1.75
N HIS A 71 -28.48 -15.73 -1.06
CA HIS A 71 -28.59 -17.08 -0.50
C HIS A 71 -28.15 -18.17 -1.50
N ARG A 72 -27.13 -18.96 -1.15
CA ARG A 72 -26.87 -20.25 -1.80
C ARG A 72 -27.48 -21.38 -0.98
N HIS A 73 -28.47 -22.05 -1.55
CA HIS A 73 -28.99 -23.33 -1.09
C HIS A 73 -27.88 -24.40 -1.18
N LEU A 74 -27.46 -24.94 -0.03
CA LEU A 74 -26.73 -26.20 0.03
C LEU A 74 -27.73 -27.35 0.09
N VAL A 75 -27.76 -28.16 -0.96
CA VAL A 75 -28.37 -29.49 -0.95
C VAL A 75 -27.42 -30.39 -0.18
N ASN A 76 -27.77 -30.74 1.06
CA ASN A 76 -27.06 -31.76 1.82
C ASN A 76 -27.93 -33.01 1.90
N GLY A 77 -27.63 -33.99 1.05
CA GLY A 77 -28.20 -35.33 1.12
C GLY A 77 -27.12 -36.29 1.57
N SER A 78 -27.19 -36.76 2.82
CA SER A 78 -26.78 -38.10 3.22
C SER A 78 -27.28 -38.38 4.63
N LYS A 79 -28.14 -39.38 4.71
CA LYS A 79 -28.74 -39.98 5.91
C LYS A 79 -27.64 -40.51 6.83
N MET A 80 -27.77 -40.25 8.12
CA MET A 80 -27.28 -41.18 9.13
C MET A 80 -28.36 -41.37 10.19
N VAL A 81 -28.75 -42.62 10.30
CA VAL A 81 -29.80 -43.18 11.15
C VAL A 81 -29.26 -43.33 12.57
N PHE A 82 -30.04 -42.92 13.56
CA PHE A 82 -30.00 -43.55 14.89
C PHE A 82 -31.43 -43.83 15.35
N SER A 83 -31.65 -45.09 15.72
CA SER A 83 -32.88 -45.70 16.20
C SER A 83 -33.34 -45.16 17.55
N GLU A 84 -34.68 -45.13 17.71
CA GLU A 84 -35.52 -45.70 18.80
C GLU A 84 -34.89 -45.87 20.19
N ASP A 85 -35.57 -45.72 21.32
CA ASP A 85 -36.94 -45.40 21.75
C ASP A 85 -36.84 -45.40 23.30
N MET A 86 -37.74 -44.69 23.98
CA MET A 86 -38.19 -44.98 25.36
C MET A 86 -39.16 -43.87 25.76
N GLY A 87 -40.45 -44.15 25.58
CA GLY A 87 -41.52 -43.32 26.10
C GLY A 87 -41.61 -43.35 27.62
N LEU A 88 -42.41 -42.42 28.18
CA LEU A 88 -43.50 -42.71 29.12
C LEU A 88 -44.32 -41.44 29.43
N SER A 89 -45.61 -41.55 29.10
CA SER A 89 -46.83 -41.02 29.75
C SER A 89 -46.93 -39.58 30.25
N LEU A 90 -47.98 -38.90 29.75
CA LEU A 90 -48.64 -37.72 30.32
C LEU A 90 -49.17 -37.95 31.75
N VAL A 91 -49.01 -36.94 32.62
CA VAL A 91 -50.02 -36.51 33.61
C VAL A 91 -49.93 -34.99 33.81
N ASN A 92 -51.08 -34.31 33.75
CA ASN A 92 -51.26 -32.88 34.05
C ASN A 92 -51.04 -32.57 35.54
N GLY A 93 -50.40 -31.44 35.85
CA GLY A 93 -50.30 -30.89 37.20
C GLY A 93 -49.94 -29.42 37.18
N ASP A 94 -50.94 -28.59 37.55
CA ASP A 94 -50.89 -27.16 37.76
C ASP A 94 -49.91 -26.74 38.88
N GLY A 95 -49.30 -25.56 38.77
CA GLY A 95 -48.69 -24.86 39.91
C GLY A 95 -47.24 -24.39 39.78
N SER A 96 -47.08 -23.07 39.84
CA SER A 96 -45.88 -22.34 40.33
C SER A 96 -44.65 -22.27 39.40
N CYS A 97 -44.62 -21.23 38.56
CA CYS A 97 -43.40 -20.70 37.94
C CYS A 97 -42.47 -20.10 39.01
N LYS A 98 -41.39 -20.80 39.37
CA LYS A 98 -40.21 -20.18 39.96
C LYS A 98 -39.16 -20.01 38.87
N HIS A 99 -38.82 -18.74 38.61
CA HIS A 99 -37.78 -18.29 37.68
C HIS A 99 -36.47 -19.07 37.91
N GLY A 100 -36.22 -20.08 37.08
CA GLY A 100 -34.89 -20.62 36.88
C GLY A 100 -34.09 -19.65 36.03
N LYS A 101 -32.93 -19.20 36.52
CA LYS A 101 -31.98 -18.44 35.71
C LYS A 101 -31.62 -19.27 34.47
N PRO A 102 -31.63 -18.72 33.25
CA PRO A 102 -31.06 -19.40 32.11
C PRO A 102 -29.60 -19.70 32.43
N LEU A 103 -29.19 -20.95 32.24
CA LEU A 103 -27.79 -21.32 32.21
C LEU A 103 -27.16 -20.56 31.05
N GLU A 104 -26.45 -19.47 31.36
CA GLU A 104 -25.56 -18.81 30.42
C GLU A 104 -24.46 -19.80 30.07
N PHE A 105 -24.58 -20.41 28.88
CA PHE A 105 -23.44 -21.03 28.24
C PHE A 105 -22.40 -19.93 28.04
N PRO A 106 -21.15 -20.08 28.54
CA PRO A 106 -20.10 -19.14 28.21
C PRO A 106 -20.01 -19.14 26.69
N GLY A 107 -20.39 -18.02 26.07
CA GLY A 107 -20.26 -17.84 24.64
C GLY A 107 -18.85 -18.25 24.27
N HIS A 108 -18.73 -19.12 23.26
CA HIS A 108 -17.47 -19.45 22.62
C HIS A 108 -16.61 -18.18 22.60
N LEU A 109 -15.54 -18.17 23.38
CA LEU A 109 -14.51 -17.14 23.28
C LEU A 109 -14.07 -17.23 21.82
N LYS A 110 -14.58 -16.35 20.95
CA LYS A 110 -14.02 -16.20 19.62
C LYS A 110 -12.58 -15.81 19.90
N SER A 111 -11.65 -16.72 19.64
CA SER A 111 -10.24 -16.38 19.63
C SER A 111 -10.12 -15.12 18.78
N GLU A 112 -9.76 -13.99 19.40
CA GLU A 112 -9.72 -12.72 18.70
C GLU A 112 -8.65 -12.85 17.62
N LYS A 113 -9.09 -12.82 16.36
CA LYS A 113 -8.18 -12.83 15.21
C LYS A 113 -7.18 -11.70 15.38
N LEU A 114 -5.92 -11.98 15.03
CA LEU A 114 -4.87 -10.98 15.08
C LEU A 114 -5.21 -9.81 14.14
N ALA A 115 -5.40 -8.62 14.69
CA ALA A 115 -5.62 -7.42 13.88
C ALA A 115 -4.30 -6.93 13.27
N VAL A 116 -4.23 -6.85 11.94
CA VAL A 116 -3.04 -6.48 11.17
C VAL A 116 -3.38 -5.32 10.23
N ALA A 117 -2.66 -4.21 10.41
CA ALA A 117 -2.66 -3.07 9.50
C ALA A 117 -1.62 -3.26 8.40
N VAL A 118 -1.97 -2.92 7.16
CA VAL A 118 -1.10 -3.12 5.98
C VAL A 118 -1.00 -1.82 5.18
N ASP A 119 0.22 -1.36 4.91
CA ASP A 119 0.44 -0.22 4.02
C ASP A 119 0.21 -0.58 2.54
N VAL A 120 0.06 0.44 1.70
CA VAL A 120 -0.16 0.28 0.25
C VAL A 120 1.13 0.39 -0.54
N ASP A 121 1.81 1.53 -0.48
CA ASP A 121 2.91 1.83 -1.39
C ASP A 121 4.16 1.04 -0.99
N GLU A 122 4.79 0.35 -1.95
CA GLU A 122 5.94 -0.54 -1.74
C GLU A 122 5.71 -1.70 -0.73
N VAL A 123 4.45 -1.96 -0.36
CA VAL A 123 4.04 -3.14 0.44
C VAL A 123 3.01 -3.98 -0.33
N LEU A 124 1.89 -3.37 -0.72
CA LEU A 124 0.88 -3.98 -1.59
C LEU A 124 1.13 -3.64 -3.06
N GLY A 125 1.49 -2.40 -3.39
CA GLY A 125 1.60 -1.91 -4.76
C GLY A 125 2.96 -1.27 -5.06
N SER A 126 3.51 -1.58 -6.23
CA SER A 126 4.78 -1.02 -6.73
C SER A 126 4.64 0.43 -7.24
N PHE A 127 4.45 1.36 -6.31
CA PHE A 127 4.23 2.78 -6.59
C PHE A 127 5.44 3.43 -7.29
N LEU A 128 6.65 3.20 -6.77
CA LEU A 128 7.86 3.82 -7.30
C LEU A 128 8.18 3.35 -8.72
N LEU A 129 7.87 2.10 -9.05
CA LEU A 129 8.05 1.59 -10.40
C LEU A 129 7.20 2.39 -11.42
N ALA A 130 5.93 2.62 -11.10
CA ALA A 130 5.02 3.38 -11.94
C ALA A 130 5.39 4.87 -12.01
N LEU A 131 5.77 5.46 -10.87
CA LEU A 131 6.20 6.86 -10.80
C LEU A 131 7.50 7.08 -11.60
N ASN A 132 8.51 6.23 -11.44
CA ASN A 132 9.76 6.33 -12.19
C ASN A 132 9.52 6.24 -13.70
N LYS A 133 8.58 5.38 -14.14
CA LYS A 133 8.20 5.29 -15.54
C LYS A 133 7.58 6.59 -16.05
N PHE A 134 6.68 7.19 -15.28
CA PHE A 134 6.09 8.50 -15.60
C PHE A 134 7.15 9.60 -15.67
N ILE A 135 8.05 9.67 -14.68
CA ILE A 135 9.12 10.67 -14.64
C ILE A 135 10.10 10.50 -15.80
N ALA A 136 10.42 9.27 -16.20
CA ALA A 136 11.24 9.00 -17.38
C ALA A 136 10.56 9.48 -18.66
N ASP A 137 9.27 9.16 -18.85
CA ASP A 137 8.55 9.43 -20.09
C ASP A 137 8.16 10.92 -20.23
N CYS A 138 7.74 11.58 -19.14
CA CYS A 138 7.26 12.97 -19.16
C CYS A 138 8.36 14.01 -18.89
N TYR A 139 9.38 13.65 -18.11
CA TYR A 139 10.43 14.57 -17.66
C TYR A 139 11.84 14.19 -18.16
N SER A 140 11.95 13.14 -18.98
CA SER A 140 13.24 12.65 -19.51
C SER A 140 14.26 12.35 -18.40
N SER A 141 13.78 11.92 -17.24
CA SER A 141 14.59 11.70 -16.05
C SER A 141 14.43 10.27 -15.56
N ASN A 142 15.47 9.46 -15.75
CA ASN A 142 15.44 8.04 -15.42
C ASN A 142 15.91 7.82 -13.99
N HIS A 143 15.09 7.12 -13.22
CA HIS A 143 15.37 6.75 -11.84
C HIS A 143 15.05 5.28 -11.58
N SER A 144 15.77 4.72 -10.64
CA SER A 144 15.61 3.36 -10.11
C SER A 144 15.29 3.40 -8.62
N VAL A 145 14.64 2.35 -8.10
CA VAL A 145 14.32 2.25 -6.66
C VAL A 145 15.58 2.37 -5.80
N SER A 146 16.73 1.89 -6.28
CA SER A 146 18.02 1.97 -5.57
C SER A 146 18.52 3.40 -5.30
N GLU A 147 17.98 4.41 -5.97
CA GLU A 147 18.37 5.82 -5.74
C GLU A 147 17.63 6.44 -4.55
N TYR A 148 16.51 5.86 -4.12
CA TYR A 148 15.67 6.42 -3.06
C TYR A 148 16.25 6.05 -1.69
N TYR A 149 17.14 6.89 -1.16
CA TYR A 149 17.61 6.77 0.23
C TYR A 149 16.66 7.47 1.23
N VAL A 150 15.67 8.20 0.72
CA VAL A 150 14.67 8.96 1.47
C VAL A 150 13.42 9.14 0.61
N TYR A 151 12.24 9.25 1.22
CA TYR A 151 10.95 9.45 0.53
C TYR A 151 10.77 10.86 -0.05
N GLU A 152 11.66 11.79 0.27
CA GLU A 152 11.62 13.16 -0.23
C GLU A 152 12.07 13.22 -1.70
N PHE A 153 11.14 13.02 -2.63
CA PHE A 153 11.43 12.88 -4.06
C PHE A 153 12.23 14.04 -4.66
N TYR A 154 12.05 15.27 -4.17
CA TYR A 154 12.82 16.43 -4.64
C TYR A 154 14.34 16.25 -4.45
N LYS A 155 14.77 15.51 -3.43
CA LYS A 155 16.20 15.18 -3.19
C LYS A 155 16.74 14.20 -4.23
N ILE A 156 15.89 13.29 -4.72
CA ILE A 156 16.25 12.28 -5.71
C ILE A 156 16.25 12.89 -7.11
N TRP A 157 15.20 13.63 -7.44
CA TRP A 157 15.03 14.30 -8.74
C TRP A 157 15.85 15.58 -8.88
N LYS A 158 16.55 15.98 -7.82
CA LYS A 158 17.41 17.20 -7.76
C LYS A 158 16.65 18.44 -8.23
N CYS A 159 15.41 18.58 -7.77
CA CYS A 159 14.55 19.72 -8.05
C CYS A 159 14.06 20.38 -6.76
N SER A 160 13.26 21.45 -6.88
CA SER A 160 12.64 22.07 -5.72
C SER A 160 11.50 21.20 -5.17
N GLN A 161 11.15 21.38 -3.90
CA GLN A 161 10.00 20.68 -3.30
C GLN A 161 8.69 21.02 -4.04
N ALA A 162 8.50 22.28 -4.45
CA ALA A 162 7.33 22.70 -5.21
C ALA A 162 7.25 21.98 -6.57
N GLU A 163 8.38 21.87 -7.28
CA GLU A 163 8.46 21.14 -8.53
C GLU A 163 8.12 19.67 -8.32
N ALA A 164 8.73 19.00 -7.34
CA ALA A 164 8.42 17.61 -7.05
C ALA A 164 6.93 17.37 -6.75
N ASN A 165 6.30 18.27 -5.98
CA ASN A 165 4.87 18.20 -5.71
C ASN A 165 4.05 18.29 -7.00
N ILE A 166 4.38 19.23 -7.91
CA ILE A 166 3.70 19.34 -9.21
C ILE A 166 3.78 18.00 -9.97
N ARG A 167 4.98 17.41 -10.09
CA ARG A 167 5.15 16.13 -10.81
C ARG A 167 4.35 14.99 -10.20
N VAL A 168 4.29 14.90 -8.87
CA VAL A 168 3.51 13.88 -8.16
C VAL A 168 2.01 14.06 -8.42
N HIS A 169 1.50 15.30 -8.38
CA HIS A 169 0.09 15.56 -8.65
C HIS A 169 -0.29 15.35 -10.13
N GLU A 170 0.63 15.59 -11.06
CA GLU A 170 0.44 15.20 -12.46
C GLU A 170 0.45 13.68 -12.63
N PHE A 171 1.35 12.97 -11.96
CA PHE A 171 1.37 11.52 -11.95
C PHE A 171 0.02 10.95 -11.48
N PHE A 172 -0.58 11.46 -10.40
CA PHE A 172 -1.89 11.04 -9.91
C PHE A 172 -3.02 11.17 -10.97
N LYS A 173 -2.91 12.14 -11.88
CA LYS A 173 -3.89 12.34 -12.96
C LYS A 173 -3.65 11.42 -14.16
N SER A 174 -2.44 10.89 -14.29
CA SER A 174 -1.98 10.11 -15.44
C SER A 174 -2.47 8.66 -15.44
N SER A 175 -2.37 7.99 -16.60
CA SER A 175 -2.63 6.54 -16.71
C SER A 175 -1.61 5.69 -15.97
N TYR A 176 -0.41 6.21 -15.72
CA TYR A 176 0.65 5.51 -14.99
C TYR A 176 0.21 5.24 -13.55
N PHE A 177 -0.44 6.21 -12.90
CA PHE A 177 -1.00 5.99 -11.56
C PHE A 177 -2.24 5.09 -11.62
N LYS A 178 -3.19 5.39 -12.52
CA LYS A 178 -4.48 4.70 -12.59
C LYS A 178 -4.38 3.20 -12.93
N THR A 179 -3.38 2.83 -13.72
CA THR A 179 -3.26 1.44 -14.24
C THR A 179 -1.86 0.84 -14.15
N GLY A 180 -0.83 1.64 -13.87
CA GLY A 180 0.56 1.20 -13.90
C GLY A 180 1.11 0.69 -12.57
N ILE A 181 0.38 0.86 -11.46
CA ILE A 181 0.77 0.31 -10.15
C ILE A 181 0.37 -1.16 -10.10
N TYR A 182 1.36 -2.06 -10.12
CA TYR A 182 1.15 -3.49 -10.02
C TYR A 182 1.30 -4.00 -8.59
N PRO A 183 0.51 -5.01 -8.17
CA PRO A 183 0.70 -5.66 -6.88
C PRO A 183 2.13 -6.19 -6.69
N ILE A 184 2.66 -6.07 -5.48
CA ILE A 184 3.91 -6.70 -5.07
C ILE A 184 3.73 -8.23 -5.12
N PRO A 185 4.66 -8.97 -5.74
CA PRO A 185 4.56 -10.43 -5.84
C PRO A 185 4.39 -11.12 -4.48
N GLY A 186 3.50 -12.11 -4.44
CA GLY A 186 3.19 -12.87 -3.21
C GLY A 186 2.15 -12.22 -2.29
N ALA A 187 1.89 -10.90 -2.41
CA ALA A 187 1.02 -10.16 -1.49
C ALA A 187 -0.38 -10.76 -1.35
N ARG A 188 -1.07 -10.93 -2.48
CA ARG A 188 -2.46 -11.41 -2.50
C ARG A 188 -2.57 -12.81 -1.88
N HIS A 189 -1.73 -13.74 -2.34
CA HIS A 189 -1.74 -15.11 -1.87
C HIS A 189 -1.44 -15.23 -0.37
N ALA A 190 -0.50 -14.42 0.14
CA ALA A 190 -0.22 -14.36 1.57
C ALA A 190 -1.42 -13.83 2.35
N LEU A 191 -1.98 -12.70 1.94
CA LEU A 191 -3.12 -12.09 2.62
C LEU A 191 -4.37 -12.97 2.58
N ASP A 192 -4.63 -13.69 1.47
CA ASP A 192 -5.70 -14.69 1.38
C ASP A 192 -5.56 -15.75 2.49
N LYS A 193 -4.36 -16.31 2.68
CA LYS A 193 -4.10 -17.27 3.77
C LYS A 193 -4.24 -16.63 5.15
N LEU A 194 -3.62 -15.47 5.35
CA LEU A 194 -3.61 -14.75 6.62
C LEU A 194 -5.03 -14.37 7.05
N SER A 195 -5.93 -14.04 6.11
CA SER A 195 -7.33 -13.65 6.39
C SER A 195 -8.13 -14.70 7.18
N THR A 196 -7.69 -15.97 7.14
CA THR A 196 -8.33 -17.06 7.88
C THR A 196 -8.19 -16.89 9.40
N PHE A 197 -7.14 -16.22 9.88
CA PHE A 197 -6.86 -15.99 11.32
C PHE A 197 -6.48 -14.55 11.69
N CYS A 198 -6.30 -13.67 10.70
CA CYS A 198 -6.08 -12.24 10.89
C CYS A 198 -7.32 -11.43 10.48
N ASN A 199 -7.53 -10.31 11.18
CA ASN A 199 -8.38 -9.23 10.71
C ASN A 199 -7.48 -8.23 9.98
N LEU A 200 -7.68 -8.04 8.68
CA LEU A 200 -6.82 -7.22 7.84
C LEU A 200 -7.47 -5.86 7.59
N SER A 201 -6.72 -4.78 7.78
CA SER A 201 -7.12 -3.42 7.41
C SER A 201 -5.99 -2.72 6.67
N VAL A 202 -6.33 -1.87 5.71
CA VAL A 202 -5.35 -1.01 5.04
C VAL A 202 -5.14 0.25 5.87
N VAL A 203 -3.89 0.63 6.12
CA VAL A 203 -3.51 1.91 6.74
C VAL A 203 -2.42 2.54 5.89
N THR A 204 -2.78 3.57 5.12
CA THR A 204 -1.88 4.21 4.15
C THR A 204 -1.70 5.70 4.42
N SER A 205 -0.51 6.22 4.13
CA SER A 205 -0.20 7.65 4.23
C SER A 205 -0.62 8.46 2.99
N ARG A 206 -1.24 7.81 1.99
CA ARG A 206 -1.75 8.47 0.77
C ARG A 206 -2.69 9.64 1.10
N GLN A 207 -2.68 10.62 0.20
CA GLN A 207 -3.51 11.82 0.29
C GLN A 207 -4.97 11.53 -0.04
N ASN A 208 -5.89 12.27 0.58
CA ASN A 208 -7.34 12.13 0.34
C ASN A 208 -7.73 12.42 -1.12
N VAL A 209 -6.98 13.27 -1.83
CA VAL A 209 -7.23 13.57 -3.25
C VAL A 209 -7.12 12.35 -4.17
N ILE A 210 -6.46 11.27 -3.73
CA ILE A 210 -6.36 9.99 -4.46
C ILE A 210 -7.10 8.84 -3.76
N LYS A 211 -8.01 9.15 -2.84
CA LYS A 211 -8.78 8.16 -2.08
C LYS A 211 -9.56 7.23 -2.98
N ASP A 212 -10.39 7.76 -3.88
CA ASP A 212 -11.27 6.97 -4.74
C ASP A 212 -10.48 6.01 -5.63
N HIS A 213 -9.40 6.49 -6.26
CA HIS A 213 -8.50 5.64 -7.06
C HIS A 213 -7.80 4.57 -6.24
N THR A 214 -7.47 4.85 -4.98
CA THR A 214 -6.88 3.86 -4.07
C THR A 214 -7.90 2.79 -3.71
N LEU A 215 -9.15 3.16 -3.42
CA LEU A 215 -10.24 2.22 -3.13
C LEU A 215 -10.52 1.31 -4.34
N GLU A 216 -10.63 1.88 -5.54
CA GLU A 216 -10.80 1.14 -6.80
C GLU A 216 -9.65 0.15 -7.03
N TRP A 217 -8.41 0.58 -6.79
CA TRP A 217 -7.23 -0.27 -6.95
C TRP A 217 -7.21 -1.43 -5.94
N ILE A 218 -7.55 -1.17 -4.67
CA ILE A 218 -7.64 -2.21 -3.64
C ILE A 218 -8.74 -3.22 -3.98
N GLU A 219 -9.94 -2.78 -4.36
CA GLU A 219 -11.03 -3.67 -4.74
C GLU A 219 -10.68 -4.54 -5.95
N LYS A 220 -9.99 -3.96 -6.94
CA LYS A 220 -9.55 -4.69 -8.13
C LYS A 220 -8.53 -5.79 -7.81
N HIS A 221 -7.58 -5.53 -6.92
CA HIS A 221 -6.43 -6.41 -6.71
C HIS A 221 -6.57 -7.32 -5.47
N TYR A 222 -7.33 -6.89 -4.47
CA TYR A 222 -7.54 -7.56 -3.17
C TYR A 222 -9.03 -7.59 -2.77
N PRO A 223 -9.93 -8.08 -3.66
CA PRO A 223 -11.38 -8.02 -3.44
C PRO A 223 -11.78 -8.77 -2.17
N GLY A 224 -12.51 -8.10 -1.28
CA GLY A 224 -13.06 -8.69 -0.06
C GLY A 224 -12.04 -9.09 1.02
N LEU A 225 -10.76 -8.71 0.90
CA LEU A 225 -9.73 -9.08 1.88
C LEU A 225 -9.67 -8.16 3.10
N PHE A 226 -9.89 -6.87 2.90
CA PHE A 226 -9.73 -5.86 3.94
C PHE A 226 -11.08 -5.47 4.53
N GLN A 227 -11.15 -5.38 5.86
CA GLN A 227 -12.36 -4.97 6.59
C GLN A 227 -12.56 -3.46 6.49
N GLU A 228 -11.45 -2.71 6.56
CA GLU A 228 -11.45 -1.26 6.57
C GLU A 228 -10.20 -0.72 5.83
N ILE A 229 -10.32 0.51 5.31
CA ILE A 229 -9.25 1.22 4.60
C ILE A 229 -9.15 2.63 5.16
N HIS A 230 -7.99 2.97 5.72
CA HIS A 230 -7.72 4.22 6.44
C HIS A 230 -6.61 5.02 5.79
N PHE A 231 -6.82 6.35 5.72
CA PHE A 231 -5.90 7.29 5.08
C PHE A 231 -5.33 8.26 6.14
N GLY A 232 -4.00 8.30 6.26
CA GLY A 232 -3.28 9.25 7.10
C GLY A 232 -3.16 10.64 6.46
N ASN A 233 -3.36 10.78 5.15
CA ASN A 233 -3.32 12.05 4.44
C ASN A 233 -2.00 12.82 4.63
N HIS A 234 -0.87 12.11 4.64
CA HIS A 234 0.44 12.74 4.82
C HIS A 234 0.86 13.47 3.54
N PHE A 235 1.61 14.57 3.70
CA PHE A 235 2.11 15.40 2.59
C PHE A 235 1.01 16.00 1.69
N ALA A 236 -0.25 16.03 2.16
CA ALA A 236 -1.36 16.65 1.45
C ALA A 236 -1.28 18.18 1.47
N LEU A 237 -1.86 18.81 0.44
CA LEU A 237 -2.00 20.26 0.37
C LEU A 237 -3.13 20.78 1.26
N ASP A 238 -4.07 19.91 1.62
CA ASP A 238 -5.26 20.20 2.41
C ASP A 238 -5.66 19.02 3.32
N GLY A 239 -6.56 19.30 4.26
CA GLY A 239 -7.06 18.32 5.23
C GLY A 239 -6.11 18.06 6.41
N VAL A 240 -6.61 17.29 7.38
CA VAL A 240 -5.85 16.93 8.58
C VAL A 240 -5.00 15.70 8.30
N SER A 241 -3.71 15.78 8.62
CA SER A 241 -2.80 14.64 8.62
C SER A 241 -2.97 13.86 9.92
N ARG A 242 -3.11 12.54 9.84
CA ARG A 242 -3.25 11.64 11.00
C ARG A 242 -2.10 10.62 11.02
N PRO A 243 -1.31 10.56 12.11
CA PRO A 243 -0.21 9.60 12.22
C PRO A 243 -0.69 8.15 12.13
N LYS A 244 0.12 7.26 11.54
CA LYS A 244 -0.24 5.84 11.41
C LYS A 244 -0.39 5.16 12.76
N SER A 245 0.43 5.52 13.74
CA SER A 245 0.34 5.02 15.11
C SER A 245 -1.03 5.27 15.73
N GLU A 246 -1.61 6.46 15.52
CA GLU A 246 -2.94 6.81 16.01
C GLU A 246 -4.02 5.98 15.33
N ILE A 247 -3.97 5.87 14.00
CA ILE A 247 -4.92 5.07 13.21
C ILE A 247 -4.85 3.60 13.65
N CYS A 248 -3.66 3.00 13.67
CA CYS A 248 -3.45 1.62 14.08
C CYS A 248 -3.95 1.37 15.51
N ARG A 249 -3.70 2.30 16.44
CA ARG A 249 -4.19 2.18 17.82
C ARG A 249 -5.72 2.26 17.89
N SER A 250 -6.35 3.14 17.11
CA SER A 250 -7.82 3.24 17.04
C SER A 250 -8.49 1.97 16.51
N LEU A 251 -7.78 1.23 15.64
CA LEU A 251 -8.19 -0.06 15.10
C LEU A 251 -7.94 -1.24 16.04
N GLY A 252 -7.21 -1.04 17.15
CA GLY A 252 -6.70 -2.15 17.94
C GLY A 252 -5.73 -3.03 17.15
N ALA A 253 -4.99 -2.47 16.20
CA ALA A 253 -4.02 -3.21 15.40
C ALA A 253 -2.87 -3.72 16.28
N HIS A 254 -2.60 -5.01 16.20
CA HIS A 254 -1.51 -5.66 16.92
C HIS A 254 -0.20 -5.56 16.13
N VAL A 255 -0.31 -5.53 14.80
CA VAL A 255 0.81 -5.52 13.87
C VAL A 255 0.58 -4.48 12.78
N LEU A 256 1.61 -3.74 12.40
CA LEU A 256 1.70 -2.97 11.16
C LEU A 256 2.70 -3.63 10.20
N ILE A 257 2.34 -3.74 8.92
CA ILE A 257 3.25 -4.09 7.82
C ILE A 257 3.47 -2.82 6.99
N ASP A 258 4.70 -2.30 6.99
CA ASP A 258 5.03 -1.00 6.39
C ASP A 258 6.49 -1.02 5.92
N ASP A 259 6.80 -0.35 4.81
CA ASP A 259 8.16 -0.28 4.28
C ASP A 259 8.93 0.93 4.83
N ASN A 260 8.28 1.85 5.53
CA ASN A 260 8.86 3.10 5.98
C ASN A 260 9.40 3.00 7.41
N PRO A 261 10.73 3.14 7.64
CA PRO A 261 11.33 3.10 8.98
C PRO A 261 10.76 4.13 9.96
N LYS A 262 10.30 5.28 9.47
CA LYS A 262 9.71 6.32 10.32
C LYS A 262 8.37 5.87 10.89
N TYR A 263 7.48 5.32 10.05
CA TYR A 263 6.19 4.80 10.53
C TYR A 263 6.36 3.53 11.36
N ALA A 264 7.38 2.72 11.03
CA ALA A 264 7.73 1.55 11.82
C ALA A 264 8.12 1.94 13.25
N LEU A 265 9.02 2.91 13.43
CA LEU A 265 9.39 3.41 14.75
C LEU A 265 8.21 4.05 15.47
N GLU A 266 7.46 4.92 14.78
CA GLU A 266 6.30 5.61 15.34
C GLU A 266 5.26 4.63 15.92
N CYS A 267 4.97 3.53 15.23
CA CYS A 267 4.05 2.50 15.71
C CYS A 267 4.67 1.64 16.81
N ALA A 268 5.95 1.30 16.69
CA ALA A 268 6.66 0.49 17.65
C ALA A 268 6.80 1.18 19.03
N GLU A 269 6.99 2.50 19.05
CA GLU A 269 7.06 3.32 20.26
C GLU A 269 5.76 3.30 21.07
N VAL A 270 4.62 3.08 20.43
CA VAL A 270 3.31 2.94 21.08
C VAL A 270 2.91 1.48 21.32
N GLY A 271 3.85 0.54 21.18
CA GLY A 271 3.65 -0.87 21.52
C GLY A 271 3.04 -1.73 20.41
N ILE A 272 2.97 -1.24 19.17
CA ILE A 272 2.48 -2.00 18.02
C ILE A 272 3.66 -2.75 17.39
N ARG A 273 3.54 -4.06 17.17
CA ARG A 273 4.59 -4.82 16.44
C ARG A 273 4.66 -4.33 15.00
N VAL A 274 5.85 -4.25 14.43
CA VAL A 274 6.00 -3.85 13.03
C VAL A 274 6.81 -4.89 12.26
N LEU A 275 6.28 -5.29 11.11
CA LEU A 275 7.03 -5.98 10.08
C LEU A 275 7.52 -4.93 9.08
N LEU A 276 8.79 -4.53 9.21
CA LEU A 276 9.43 -3.58 8.30
C LEU A 276 9.71 -4.28 6.97
N PHE A 277 8.90 -3.98 5.96
CA PHE A 277 8.90 -4.67 4.67
C PHE A 277 9.99 -4.09 3.76
N ASP A 278 10.98 -4.91 3.41
CA ASP A 278 12.16 -4.53 2.63
C ASP A 278 12.28 -5.49 1.44
N TYR A 279 11.43 -5.30 0.43
CA TYR A 279 11.20 -6.28 -0.62
C TYR A 279 12.50 -6.70 -1.32
N HIS A 280 12.85 -7.98 -1.22
CA HIS A 280 14.12 -8.57 -1.66
C HIS A 280 15.37 -7.77 -1.24
N ASN A 281 15.33 -7.15 -0.06
CA ASN A 281 16.39 -6.29 0.46
C ASN A 281 16.70 -5.10 -0.47
N SER A 282 15.75 -4.68 -1.33
CA SER A 282 15.96 -3.69 -2.39
C SER A 282 15.66 -2.25 -2.00
N TYR A 283 15.08 -2.00 -0.82
CA TYR A 283 14.65 -0.66 -0.38
C TYR A 283 15.78 0.06 0.36
N PRO A 284 16.44 1.08 -0.24
CA PRO A 284 17.61 1.71 0.37
C PRO A 284 17.24 2.51 1.63
N TRP A 285 16.04 3.09 1.67
CA TRP A 285 15.52 3.81 2.84
C TRP A 285 15.44 2.90 4.09
N CYS A 286 15.28 1.58 3.93
CA CYS A 286 15.25 0.61 5.02
C CYS A 286 16.64 0.29 5.64
N LYS A 287 17.74 0.85 5.11
CA LYS A 287 19.11 0.48 5.52
C LYS A 287 19.73 1.41 6.57
N ALA A 288 19.07 2.53 6.90
CA ALA A 288 19.60 3.53 7.83
C ALA A 288 19.70 3.06 9.30
N GLY A 289 19.38 1.80 9.61
CA GLY A 289 19.70 1.10 10.86
C GLY A 289 18.88 1.47 12.09
N SER A 290 18.32 2.68 12.15
CA SER A 290 17.63 3.18 13.35
C SER A 290 16.36 2.39 13.72
N ALA A 291 15.53 2.01 12.74
CA ALA A 291 14.28 1.30 13.01
C ALA A 291 14.49 -0.14 13.49
N THR A 292 15.48 -0.84 12.92
CA THR A 292 15.76 -2.26 13.23
C THR A 292 16.36 -2.48 14.61
N SER A 293 16.80 -1.42 15.30
CA SER A 293 17.27 -1.52 16.68
C SER A 293 16.12 -1.63 17.69
N HIS A 294 14.88 -1.30 17.30
CA HIS A 294 13.74 -1.38 18.20
C HIS A 294 13.24 -2.83 18.33
N PRO A 295 13.03 -3.36 19.55
CA PRO A 295 12.70 -4.78 19.77
C PRO A 295 11.34 -5.21 19.18
N MET A 296 10.46 -4.25 18.90
CA MET A 296 9.16 -4.52 18.28
C MET A 296 9.16 -4.41 16.74
N VAL A 297 10.31 -4.10 16.12
CA VAL A 297 10.45 -4.01 14.66
C VAL A 297 11.20 -5.23 14.16
N THR A 298 10.57 -6.01 13.30
CA THR A 298 11.18 -7.16 12.62
C THR A 298 11.24 -6.88 11.13
N LYS A 299 12.43 -6.93 10.53
CA LYS A 299 12.59 -6.77 9.09
C LYS A 299 12.19 -8.06 8.36
N VAL A 300 11.44 -7.92 7.29
CA VAL A 300 11.00 -9.02 6.41
C VAL A 300 11.23 -8.64 4.95
N HIS A 301 11.58 -9.61 4.11
CA HIS A 301 12.04 -9.32 2.74
C HIS A 301 11.06 -9.73 1.65
N ASN A 302 9.93 -10.34 2.00
CA ASN A 302 8.90 -10.79 1.08
C ASN A 302 7.67 -11.23 1.89
N TRP A 303 6.58 -11.50 1.17
CA TRP A 303 5.33 -11.92 1.77
C TRP A 303 5.36 -13.33 2.40
N GLN A 304 6.30 -14.19 2.02
CA GLN A 304 6.49 -15.49 2.68
C GLN A 304 7.06 -15.32 4.10
N GLU A 305 8.01 -14.40 4.29
CA GLU A 305 8.52 -14.06 5.62
C GLU A 305 7.45 -13.37 6.49
N VAL A 306 6.60 -12.53 5.89
CA VAL A 306 5.42 -11.97 6.58
C VAL A 306 4.50 -13.08 7.08
N GLU A 307 4.15 -14.04 6.22
CA GLU A 307 3.34 -15.20 6.61
C GLU A 307 3.97 -15.91 7.82
N GLN A 308 5.25 -16.28 7.73
CA GLN A 308 5.98 -17.01 8.78
C GLN A 308 6.00 -16.26 10.12
N GLN A 309 6.28 -14.95 10.09
CA GLN A 309 6.30 -14.14 11.31
C GLN A 309 4.93 -14.08 11.98
N LEU A 310 3.87 -13.82 11.20
CA LEU A 310 2.52 -13.75 11.76
C LEU A 310 2.04 -15.10 12.29
N PHE A 311 2.35 -16.21 11.61
CA PHE A 311 2.06 -17.55 12.11
C PHE A 311 2.75 -17.85 13.46
N SER A 312 3.97 -17.35 13.67
CA SER A 312 4.71 -17.54 14.92
C SER A 312 4.10 -16.82 16.14
N TRP A 313 3.20 -15.85 15.90
CA TRP A 313 2.54 -15.08 16.94
C TRP A 313 1.11 -15.53 17.23
N ILE A 314 0.61 -16.54 16.51
CA ILE A 314 -0.67 -17.15 16.82
C ILE A 314 -0.47 -18.05 18.05
N PRO A 315 -1.22 -17.83 19.14
CA PRO A 315 -1.23 -18.77 20.24
C PRO A 315 -1.77 -20.12 19.74
N THR A 316 -0.94 -21.16 19.79
CA THR A 316 -1.32 -22.57 19.53
C THR A 316 -2.21 -23.12 20.62
#